data_AF-L8K1N3-F1
#
_entry.id   AF-L8K1N3-F1
#
_cell.length_a   1.000
_cell.length_b   1.000
_cell.length_c   1.000
_cell.angle_alpha   90.00
_cell.angle_beta   90.00
_cell.angle_gamma   90.00
#
_symmetry.space_group_name_H-M   'P 1'
#
loop_
_entity.id
_entity.type
_entity.pdbx_description
1 polymer ?
#
loop_
_entity_poly.entity_id
_entity_poly.type
_entity_poly.pdbx_seq_one_letter_code
_entity_poly.pdbx_strand_id
1 'polypeptide(L)'
;MHLKNMTDQEQKEHIKEYSDRNRFWANQALNQLGYSINLFTTLGIAFLTFLFKIRGNYGEIKIDSNLPIDWTITFYVISIITSLTTVVLGLVSVTSRLYDIRITRHLIWTRKRAMKKSKWFLPEGFIDLSKSSKIGNYFKTLTKKIKWIETEHFDDKESLKEKFNDLRKQSKLLGELAWRSHKLQLLTIFFAVVFYGLS
;
A
#
# COMPACT_ATOMS: atom_id res chain seq x y z
N MET A 1 -32.31 -25.53 -2.35
CA MET A 1 -31.52 -24.94 -3.45
C MET A 1 -30.71 -26.08 -4.07
N HIS A 2 -31.24 -26.74 -5.11
CA HIS A 2 -30.53 -27.85 -5.74
C HIS A 2 -29.38 -27.30 -6.59
N LEU A 3 -28.15 -27.75 -6.32
CA LEU A 3 -27.00 -27.51 -7.18
C LEU A 3 -27.26 -28.22 -8.52
N LYS A 4 -27.42 -27.44 -9.59
CA LYS A 4 -27.57 -27.97 -10.94
C LYS A 4 -26.22 -28.51 -11.40
N ASN A 5 -26.18 -29.75 -11.88
CA ASN A 5 -25.00 -30.27 -12.56
C ASN A 5 -24.85 -29.52 -13.89
N MET A 6 -23.76 -28.77 -14.02
CA MET A 6 -23.38 -28.06 -15.23
C MET A 6 -22.55 -28.96 -16.14
N THR A 7 -22.67 -28.74 -17.44
CA THR A 7 -21.76 -29.34 -18.44
C THR A 7 -20.36 -28.75 -18.35
N ASP A 8 -19.35 -29.47 -18.83
CA ASP A 8 -17.94 -29.00 -18.83
C ASP A 8 -17.76 -27.68 -19.59
N GLN A 9 -18.57 -27.43 -20.62
CA GLN A 9 -18.52 -26.20 -21.39
C GLN A 9 -19.11 -25.03 -20.59
N GLU A 10 -20.29 -25.20 -19.99
CA GLU A 10 -20.89 -24.21 -19.07
C GLU A 10 -19.94 -23.92 -17.90
N GLN A 11 -19.26 -24.94 -17.37
CA GLN A 11 -18.29 -24.78 -16.29
C GLN A 11 -17.10 -23.91 -16.72
N LYS A 12 -16.53 -24.15 -17.90
CA LYS A 12 -15.43 -23.33 -18.44
C LYS A 12 -15.86 -21.90 -18.69
N GLU A 13 -17.07 -21.69 -19.21
CA GLU A 13 -17.64 -20.37 -19.46
C GLU A 13 -17.83 -19.59 -18.15
N HIS A 14 -18.42 -20.21 -17.13
CA HIS A 14 -18.59 -19.59 -15.81
C HIS A 14 -17.26 -19.31 -15.10
N ILE A 15 -16.28 -20.21 -15.18
CA ILE A 15 -14.93 -19.97 -14.62
C ILE A 15 -14.29 -18.75 -15.29
N LYS A 16 -14.38 -18.65 -16.63
CA LYS A 16 -13.86 -17.51 -17.38
C LYS A 16 -14.59 -16.22 -16.98
N GLU A 17 -15.91 -16.25 -16.89
CA GLU A 17 -16.72 -15.11 -16.47
C GLU A 17 -16.34 -14.64 -15.05
N TYR A 18 -16.24 -15.56 -14.09
CA TYR A 18 -15.83 -15.22 -12.72
C TYR A 18 -14.41 -14.67 -12.67
N SER A 19 -13.49 -15.21 -13.47
CA SER A 19 -12.12 -14.70 -13.58
C SER A 19 -12.08 -13.28 -14.15
N ASP A 20 -12.84 -13.01 -15.21
CA ASP A 20 -12.92 -11.68 -15.84
C ASP A 20 -13.58 -10.67 -14.89
N ARG A 21 -14.66 -11.05 -14.20
CA ARG A 21 -15.31 -10.22 -13.16
C ARG A 21 -14.35 -9.92 -12.01
N ASN A 22 -13.65 -10.93 -11.51
CA ASN A 22 -12.67 -10.76 -10.45
C ASN A 22 -11.54 -9.81 -10.87
N ARG A 23 -11.02 -9.95 -12.10
CA ARG A 23 -10.01 -9.03 -12.66
C ARG A 23 -10.54 -7.60 -12.75
N PHE A 24 -11.78 -7.43 -13.21
CA PHE A 24 -12.41 -6.11 -13.30
C PHE A 24 -12.52 -5.45 -11.92
N TRP A 25 -13.09 -6.15 -10.93
CA TRP A 25 -13.24 -5.62 -9.58
C TRP A 25 -11.92 -5.37 -8.86
N ALA A 26 -10.92 -6.24 -9.09
CA ALA A 26 -9.57 -6.03 -8.57
C ALA A 26 -8.97 -4.73 -9.13
N ASN A 27 -9.07 -4.49 -10.43
CA ASN A 27 -8.59 -3.25 -11.05
C ASN A 27 -9.32 -2.01 -10.50
N GLN A 28 -10.63 -2.09 -10.32
CA GLN A 28 -11.40 -0.99 -9.73
C GLN A 28 -10.98 -0.70 -8.29
N ALA A 29 -10.85 -1.74 -7.45
CA ALA A 29 -10.39 -1.60 -6.07
C ALA A 29 -9.00 -0.97 -6.00
N LEU A 30 -8.09 -1.36 -6.91
CA LEU A 30 -6.74 -0.81 -6.99
C LEU A 30 -6.73 0.68 -7.38
N ASN A 31 -7.62 1.11 -8.27
CA ASN A 31 -7.76 2.51 -8.65
C ASN A 31 -8.37 3.34 -7.52
N GLN A 32 -9.43 2.84 -6.91
CA GLN A 32 -10.10 3.49 -5.77
C GLN A 32 -9.14 3.66 -4.58
N LEU A 33 -8.31 2.66 -4.30
CA LEU A 33 -7.25 2.78 -3.30
C LEU A 33 -6.30 3.92 -3.62
N GLY A 34 -5.83 4.03 -4.87
CA GLY A 34 -4.96 5.13 -5.30
C GLY A 34 -5.60 6.51 -5.11
N TYR A 35 -6.86 6.67 -5.52
CA TYR A 35 -7.60 7.92 -5.34
C TYR A 35 -7.82 8.25 -3.86
N SER A 36 -8.19 7.26 -3.05
CA SER A 36 -8.39 7.43 -1.61
C SER A 36 -7.11 7.86 -0.90
N ILE A 37 -5.98 7.19 -1.16
CA ILE A 37 -4.68 7.56 -0.58
C ILE A 37 -4.35 9.02 -0.91
N ASN A 38 -4.52 9.43 -2.17
CA ASN A 38 -4.22 10.80 -2.59
C ASN A 38 -5.13 11.81 -1.89
N LEU A 39 -6.44 11.57 -1.89
CA LEU A 39 -7.42 12.43 -1.23
C LEU A 39 -7.08 12.66 0.25
N PHE A 40 -6.87 11.58 1.01
CA PHE A 40 -6.59 11.68 2.44
C PHE A 40 -5.21 12.25 2.76
N THR A 41 -4.25 12.10 1.84
CA THR A 41 -2.94 12.76 1.97
C THR A 41 -3.10 14.27 1.77
N THR A 42 -3.83 14.70 0.74
CA THR A 42 -4.14 16.11 0.51
C THR A 42 -4.92 16.72 1.66
N LEU A 43 -5.94 16.02 2.17
CA LEU A 43 -6.71 16.47 3.34
C LEU A 43 -5.81 16.57 4.59
N GLY A 44 -4.92 15.60 4.83
CA GLY A 44 -3.99 15.65 5.95
C GLY A 44 -3.01 16.83 5.87
N ILE A 45 -2.50 17.14 4.66
CA ILE A 45 -1.64 18.32 4.43
C ILE A 45 -2.44 19.61 4.66
N ALA A 46 -3.63 19.72 4.08
CA ALA A 46 -4.48 20.90 4.22
C ALA A 46 -4.86 21.16 5.69
N PHE A 47 -5.22 20.10 6.42
CA PHE A 47 -5.54 20.18 7.84
C PHE A 47 -4.32 20.59 8.68
N LEU A 48 -3.14 20.02 8.40
CA LEU A 48 -1.90 20.42 9.07
C LEU A 48 -1.58 21.91 8.82
N THR A 49 -1.70 22.38 7.56
CA THR A 49 -1.52 23.80 7.23
C THR A 49 -2.53 24.69 7.96
N PHE A 50 -3.79 24.25 8.07
CA PHE A 50 -4.81 24.94 8.83
C PHE A 50 -4.43 25.06 10.31
N LEU A 51 -3.99 23.98 10.97
CA LEU A 51 -3.53 24.01 12.36
C LEU A 51 -2.40 25.02 12.57
N PHE A 52 -1.40 25.04 11.68
CA PHE A 52 -0.32 26.03 11.77
C PHE A 52 -0.78 27.47 11.62
N LYS A 53 -1.81 27.73 10.80
CA LYS A 53 -2.36 29.08 10.59
C LYS A 53 -3.08 29.60 11.83
N ILE A 54 -3.80 28.75 12.56
CA ILE A 54 -4.55 29.13 13.76
C ILE A 54 -3.71 29.11 15.04
N ARG A 55 -2.42 28.77 14.95
CA ARG A 55 -1.49 28.73 16.09
C ARG A 55 -1.56 29.98 16.98
N GLY A 56 -1.72 31.17 16.37
CA GLY A 56 -1.79 32.44 17.11
C GLY A 56 -2.97 32.57 18.07
N ASN A 57 -3.98 31.71 17.95
CA ASN A 57 -5.13 31.67 18.86
C ASN A 57 -4.82 30.91 20.17
N TYR A 58 -3.74 30.15 20.20
CA TYR A 58 -3.30 29.42 21.40
C TYR A 58 -2.17 30.18 22.07
N GLY A 59 -2.17 30.20 23.41
CA GLY A 59 -1.10 30.80 24.20
C GLY A 59 0.26 30.11 23.99
N GLU A 60 1.32 30.69 24.54
CA GLU A 60 2.64 30.06 24.50
C GLU A 60 2.59 28.65 25.12
N ILE A 61 3.16 27.68 24.40
CA ILE A 61 3.30 26.31 24.90
C ILE A 61 4.34 26.34 26.04
N LYS A 62 3.86 26.37 27.27
CA LYS A 62 4.70 26.28 28.48
C LYS A 62 4.62 24.85 29.02
N ILE A 63 5.78 24.18 29.07
CA ILE A 63 5.91 22.87 29.71
C ILE A 63 6.43 23.13 31.12
N ASP A 64 5.52 23.20 32.09
CA ASP A 64 5.86 23.32 33.51
C ASP A 64 5.25 22.13 34.26
N SER A 65 6.10 21.36 34.94
CA SER A 65 5.72 20.18 35.71
C SER A 65 4.86 20.52 36.94
N ASN A 66 4.80 21.80 37.34
CA ASN A 66 4.10 22.27 38.54
C ASN A 66 2.78 22.98 38.23
N LEU A 67 2.43 23.21 36.97
CA LEU A 67 1.18 23.87 36.57
C LEU A 67 0.07 22.86 36.27
N PRO A 68 -1.21 23.22 36.51
CA PRO A 68 -2.33 22.39 36.06
C PRO A 68 -2.27 22.24 34.54
N ILE A 69 -2.46 21.00 34.06
CA ILE A 69 -2.41 20.68 32.63
C ILE A 69 -3.52 21.43 31.89
N ASP A 70 -3.14 22.27 30.94
CA ASP A 70 -4.07 22.86 29.98
C ASP A 70 -4.45 21.81 28.94
N TRP A 71 -5.62 21.21 29.12
CA TRP A 71 -6.14 20.18 28.23
C TRP A 71 -6.41 20.70 26.82
N THR A 72 -6.75 21.98 26.65
CA THR A 72 -6.98 22.60 25.34
C THR A 72 -5.67 22.66 24.54
N ILE A 73 -4.59 23.16 25.12
CA ILE A 73 -3.27 23.18 24.46
C ILE A 73 -2.78 21.75 24.21
N THR A 74 -3.01 20.85 25.15
CA THR A 74 -2.61 19.43 25.03
C THR A 74 -3.29 18.76 23.84
N PHE A 75 -4.61 18.89 23.70
CA PHE A 75 -5.35 18.31 22.57
C PHE A 75 -4.95 18.94 21.23
N TYR A 76 -4.66 20.24 21.21
CA TYR A 76 -4.14 20.91 20.02
C TYR A 76 -2.78 20.33 19.58
N VAL A 77 -1.84 20.14 20.51
CA VAL A 77 -0.54 19.53 20.21
C VAL A 77 -0.69 18.08 19.74
N ILE A 78 -1.56 17.30 20.37
CA ILE A 78 -1.87 15.92 19.93
C ILE A 78 -2.46 15.94 18.51
N SER A 79 -3.33 16.89 18.18
CA SER A 79 -3.88 17.05 16.83
C SER A 79 -2.79 17.31 15.79
N ILE A 80 -1.80 18.17 16.10
CA ILE A 80 -0.65 18.41 15.20
C ILE A 80 0.14 17.12 14.98
N ILE A 81 0.49 16.39 16.05
CA ILE A 81 1.31 15.17 15.97
C ILE A 81 0.58 14.08 15.16
N THR A 82 -0.72 13.90 15.40
CA THR A 82 -1.56 12.93 14.69
C THR A 82 -1.77 13.33 13.22
N SER A 83 -1.93 14.63 12.93
CA SER A 83 -2.00 15.15 11.56
C SER A 83 -0.69 14.94 10.80
N LEU A 84 0.46 15.18 11.44
CA LEU A 84 1.76 14.91 10.84
C LEU A 84 1.96 13.42 10.55
N THR A 85 1.57 12.56 11.49
CA THR A 85 1.63 11.10 11.32
C THR A 85 0.76 10.64 10.15
N THR A 86 -0.43 11.23 9.98
CA THR A 86 -1.32 10.99 8.84
C THR A 86 -0.63 11.28 7.50
N VAL A 87 0.06 12.42 7.39
CA VAL A 87 0.79 12.79 6.16
C VAL A 87 1.90 11.78 5.87
N VAL A 88 2.68 11.39 6.88
CA VAL A 88 3.76 10.38 6.73
C VAL A 88 3.20 9.03 6.28
N LEU A 89 2.10 8.57 6.88
CA LEU A 89 1.43 7.33 6.47
C LEU A 89 0.90 7.39 5.04
N GLY A 90 0.37 8.54 4.62
CA GLY A 90 -0.04 8.81 3.25
C GLY A 90 1.12 8.66 2.26
N LEU A 91 2.25 9.32 2.54
CA LEU A 91 3.47 9.21 1.71
C LEU A 91 3.99 7.77 1.60
N VAL A 92 4.03 7.05 2.72
CA VAL A 92 4.41 5.62 2.73
C VAL A 92 3.45 4.80 1.88
N SER A 93 2.16 5.07 1.94
CA SER A 93 1.15 4.36 1.15
C SER A 93 1.31 4.62 -0.35
N VAL A 94 1.45 5.90 -0.76
CA VAL A 94 1.67 6.30 -2.16
C VAL A 94 2.91 5.62 -2.73
N THR A 95 4.04 5.75 -2.04
CA THR A 95 5.32 5.21 -2.51
C THR A 95 5.29 3.68 -2.59
N SER A 96 4.80 3.00 -1.54
CA SER A 96 4.61 1.55 -1.55
C SER A 96 3.78 1.11 -2.75
N ARG A 97 2.68 1.81 -3.03
CA ARG A 97 1.79 1.50 -4.15
C ARG A 97 2.44 1.72 -5.51
N LEU A 98 3.20 2.79 -5.67
CA LEU A 98 3.93 3.07 -6.92
C LEU A 98 4.97 1.99 -7.24
N TYR A 99 5.74 1.55 -6.24
CA TYR A 99 6.72 0.47 -6.43
C TYR A 99 6.04 -0.87 -6.71
N ASP A 100 4.95 -1.19 -6.01
CA ASP A 100 4.16 -2.40 -6.27
C ASP A 100 3.66 -2.48 -7.72
N ILE A 101 3.10 -1.37 -8.24
CA ILE A 101 2.65 -1.29 -9.64
C ILE A 101 3.82 -1.48 -10.61
N ARG A 102 4.97 -0.84 -10.35
CA ARG A 102 6.16 -0.99 -11.20
C ARG A 102 6.67 -2.42 -11.24
N ILE A 103 6.75 -3.09 -10.08
CA ILE A 103 7.20 -4.49 -9.98
C ILE A 103 6.17 -5.41 -10.65
N THR A 104 4.88 -5.22 -10.40
CA THR A 104 3.81 -6.03 -11.02
C THR A 104 3.85 -5.93 -12.54
N ARG A 105 4.02 -4.72 -13.10
CA ARG A 105 4.18 -4.52 -14.54
C ARG A 105 5.39 -5.27 -15.08
N HIS A 106 6.52 -5.21 -14.38
CA HIS A 106 7.72 -5.95 -14.75
C HIS A 106 7.50 -7.46 -14.72
N LEU A 107 6.86 -7.99 -13.68
CA LEU A 107 6.54 -9.42 -13.55
C LEU A 107 5.67 -9.93 -14.71
N ILE A 108 4.64 -9.19 -15.09
CA ILE A 108 3.77 -9.53 -16.24
C ILE A 108 4.58 -9.56 -17.54
N TRP A 109 5.45 -8.57 -17.72
CA TRP A 109 6.29 -8.49 -18.91
C TRP A 109 7.35 -9.60 -18.95
N THR A 110 7.96 -9.95 -17.81
CA THR A 110 8.88 -11.08 -17.67
C THR A 110 8.17 -12.39 -18.02
N ARG A 111 6.93 -12.61 -17.56
CA ARG A 111 6.11 -13.77 -17.96
C ARG A 111 5.90 -13.83 -19.47
N LYS A 112 5.48 -12.71 -20.07
CA LYS A 112 5.29 -12.63 -21.53
C LYS A 112 6.58 -12.96 -22.29
N ARG A 113 7.72 -12.48 -21.82
CA ARG A 113 9.03 -12.77 -22.43
C ARG A 113 9.48 -14.20 -22.23
N ALA A 114 9.31 -14.77 -21.04
CA ALA A 114 9.68 -16.16 -20.73
C ALA A 114 8.88 -17.14 -21.59
N MET A 115 7.59 -16.86 -21.79
CA MET A 115 6.74 -17.62 -22.72
C MET A 115 7.19 -17.48 -24.18
N LYS A 116 7.53 -16.26 -24.63
CA LYS A 116 7.89 -16.00 -26.02
C LYS A 116 9.27 -16.56 -26.41
N LYS A 117 10.26 -16.47 -25.51
CA LYS A 117 11.65 -16.88 -25.78
C LYS A 117 11.93 -18.34 -25.41
N SER A 118 11.50 -18.76 -24.22
CA SER A 118 11.93 -20.03 -23.63
C SER A 118 10.79 -21.03 -23.45
N LYS A 119 9.55 -20.65 -23.79
CA LYS A 119 8.31 -21.43 -23.55
C LYS A 119 8.16 -21.88 -22.08
N TRP A 120 8.73 -21.13 -21.14
CA TRP A 120 8.71 -21.49 -19.73
C TRP A 120 7.51 -20.87 -19.01
N PHE A 121 6.81 -21.73 -18.26
CA PHE A 121 5.78 -21.31 -17.31
C PHE A 121 6.44 -20.90 -15.99
N LEU A 122 6.35 -19.61 -15.67
CA LEU A 122 6.81 -19.09 -14.38
C LEU A 122 5.78 -19.39 -13.29
N PRO A 123 6.21 -19.59 -12.04
CA PRO A 123 5.31 -20.00 -10.96
C PRO A 123 4.20 -18.98 -10.70
N GLU A 124 2.99 -19.50 -10.45
CA GLU A 124 1.81 -18.73 -10.06
C GLU A 124 1.37 -18.99 -8.62
N GLY A 125 1.93 -20.01 -7.97
CA GLY A 125 1.56 -20.44 -6.62
C GLY A 125 1.67 -19.36 -5.55
N PHE A 126 0.98 -19.59 -4.43
CA PHE A 126 0.96 -18.71 -3.27
C PHE A 126 2.37 -18.46 -2.72
N ILE A 127 2.64 -17.23 -2.33
CA ILE A 127 3.89 -16.83 -1.69
C ILE A 127 3.65 -16.74 -0.21
N ASP A 128 4.35 -17.58 0.55
CA ASP A 128 4.40 -17.47 1.99
C ASP A 128 5.22 -16.24 2.42
N LEU A 129 4.61 -15.43 3.27
CA LEU A 129 5.20 -14.21 3.85
C LEU A 129 5.50 -14.35 5.34
N SER A 130 5.23 -15.50 5.95
CA SER A 130 5.30 -15.76 7.39
C SER A 130 6.61 -15.29 8.05
N LYS A 131 7.74 -15.41 7.35
CA LYS A 131 9.09 -15.10 7.88
C LYS A 131 9.66 -13.73 7.43
N SER A 132 8.87 -12.85 6.81
CA SER A 132 9.40 -11.59 6.26
C SER A 132 9.02 -10.33 7.05
N SER A 133 10.04 -9.59 7.49
CA SER A 133 9.85 -8.24 8.07
C SER A 133 9.31 -7.28 7.01
N LYS A 134 8.11 -6.75 7.23
CA LYS A 134 7.42 -5.88 6.25
C LYS A 134 8.09 -4.52 6.13
N ILE A 135 8.46 -3.90 7.25
CA ILE A 135 9.07 -2.57 7.32
C ILE A 135 10.53 -2.61 6.85
N GLY A 136 11.31 -3.62 7.27
CA GLY A 136 12.70 -3.75 6.84
C GLY A 136 12.84 -3.97 5.33
N ASN A 137 11.93 -4.75 4.74
CA ASN A 137 11.90 -4.94 3.29
C ASN A 137 11.45 -3.68 2.55
N TYR A 138 10.52 -2.91 3.09
CA TYR A 138 10.13 -1.62 2.50
C TYR A 138 11.30 -0.63 2.42
N PHE A 139 12.02 -0.42 3.52
CA PHE A 139 13.21 0.44 3.49
C PHE A 139 14.29 -0.11 2.57
N LYS A 140 14.46 -1.44 2.51
CA LYS A 140 15.37 -2.08 1.54
C LYS A 140 14.96 -1.79 0.10
N THR A 141 13.67 -1.80 -0.23
CA THR A 141 13.17 -1.48 -1.58
C THR A 141 13.29 0.01 -1.91
N LEU A 142 13.14 0.90 -0.93
CA LEU A 142 13.34 2.34 -1.12
C LEU A 142 14.82 2.71 -1.30
N THR A 143 15.71 2.09 -0.52
CA THR A 143 17.14 2.46 -0.46
C THR A 143 18.03 1.64 -1.40
N LYS A 144 17.70 0.38 -1.67
CA LYS A 144 18.47 -0.46 -2.60
C LYS A 144 17.81 -0.46 -3.98
N LYS A 145 18.65 -0.41 -5.02
CA LYS A 145 18.19 -0.63 -6.40
C LYS A 145 17.52 -2.00 -6.50
N ILE A 146 16.28 -2.01 -6.96
CA ILE A 146 15.54 -3.25 -7.27
C ILE A 146 16.35 -4.02 -8.32
N LYS A 147 16.65 -5.28 -8.05
CA LYS A 147 17.33 -6.17 -8.99
C LYS A 147 16.32 -6.61 -10.07
N TRP A 148 16.29 -5.90 -11.18
CA TRP A 148 15.41 -6.22 -12.29
C TRP A 148 15.85 -7.48 -13.03
N ILE A 149 14.89 -8.15 -13.65
CA ILE A 149 15.17 -9.31 -14.51
C ILE A 149 15.49 -8.81 -15.93
N GLU A 150 16.74 -8.95 -16.33
CA GLU A 150 17.26 -8.59 -17.65
C GLU A 150 17.24 -9.77 -18.63
N THR A 151 17.53 -9.51 -19.91
CA THR A 151 17.44 -10.49 -21.00
C THR A 151 18.41 -11.66 -20.88
N GLU A 152 19.54 -11.47 -20.19
CA GLU A 152 20.57 -12.48 -19.95
C GLU A 152 20.12 -13.54 -18.93
N HIS A 153 19.13 -13.23 -18.10
CA HIS A 153 18.60 -14.16 -17.12
C HIS A 153 17.58 -15.14 -17.70
N PHE A 154 17.31 -15.10 -19.01
CA PHE A 154 16.39 -16.04 -19.66
C PHE A 154 17.06 -17.34 -20.12
N ASP A 155 18.38 -17.42 -20.00
CA ASP A 155 19.17 -18.60 -20.37
C ASP A 155 19.26 -19.60 -19.20
N ASP A 156 19.17 -19.12 -17.95
CA ASP A 156 19.13 -19.93 -16.74
C ASP A 156 17.74 -19.90 -16.08
N LYS A 157 17.05 -21.04 -16.14
CA LYS A 157 15.71 -21.22 -15.60
C LYS A 157 15.64 -21.09 -14.09
N GLU A 158 16.66 -21.55 -13.36
CA GLU A 158 16.63 -21.56 -11.89
C GLU A 158 16.85 -20.15 -11.35
N SER A 159 17.87 -19.45 -11.84
CA SER A 159 18.13 -18.03 -11.50
C SER A 159 16.96 -17.13 -11.87
N LEU A 160 16.31 -17.36 -13.02
CA LEU A 160 15.10 -16.64 -13.41
C LEU A 160 13.97 -16.84 -12.40
N LYS A 161 13.71 -18.11 -12.02
CA LYS A 161 12.64 -18.48 -11.10
C LYS A 161 12.86 -17.88 -9.71
N GLU A 162 14.08 -17.90 -9.21
CA GLU A 162 14.44 -17.32 -7.92
C GLU A 162 14.21 -15.81 -7.90
N LYS A 163 14.79 -15.08 -8.87
CA LYS A 163 14.60 -13.62 -8.99
C LYS A 163 13.14 -13.24 -9.18
N PHE A 164 12.41 -14.03 -9.97
CA PHE A 164 10.98 -13.82 -10.18
C PHE A 164 10.20 -13.95 -8.88
N ASN A 165 10.48 -14.98 -8.06
CA ASN A 165 9.84 -15.16 -6.77
C ASN A 165 10.20 -14.07 -5.77
N ASP A 166 11.45 -13.58 -5.75
CA ASP A 166 11.83 -12.46 -4.89
C ASP A 166 11.06 -11.17 -5.26
N LEU A 167 10.97 -10.85 -6.55
CA LEU A 167 10.18 -9.71 -7.02
C LEU A 167 8.69 -9.85 -6.68
N ARG A 168 8.10 -11.05 -6.83
CA ARG A 168 6.70 -11.29 -6.42
C ARG A 168 6.52 -11.10 -4.90
N LYS A 169 7.48 -11.56 -4.09
CA LYS A 169 7.46 -11.38 -2.63
C LYS A 169 7.50 -9.90 -2.26
N GLN A 170 8.37 -9.13 -2.91
CA GLN A 170 8.47 -7.69 -2.72
C GLN A 170 7.18 -6.96 -3.10
N SER A 171 6.60 -7.25 -4.28
CA SER A 171 5.32 -6.68 -4.71
C SER A 171 4.21 -6.96 -3.69
N LYS A 172 4.07 -8.21 -3.24
CA LYS A 172 3.06 -8.57 -2.23
C LYS A 172 3.24 -7.81 -0.91
N LEU A 173 4.48 -7.67 -0.43
CA LEU A 173 4.78 -6.92 0.79
C LEU A 173 4.45 -5.43 0.65
N LEU A 174 4.77 -4.82 -0.48
CA LEU A 174 4.47 -3.42 -0.77
C LEU A 174 2.96 -3.17 -0.88
N GLY A 175 2.22 -4.07 -1.54
CA GLY A 175 0.77 -4.00 -1.61
C GLY A 175 0.10 -4.08 -0.23
N GLU A 176 0.54 -5.01 0.62
CA GLU A 176 0.05 -5.12 1.99
C GLU A 176 0.40 -3.89 2.84
N LEU A 177 1.61 -3.34 2.68
CA LEU A 177 2.03 -2.15 3.39
C LEU A 177 1.22 -0.92 2.96
N ALA A 178 0.99 -0.73 1.66
CA ALA A 178 0.18 0.37 1.14
C ALA A 178 -1.21 0.36 1.79
N TRP A 179 -1.86 -0.81 1.83
CA TRP A 179 -3.18 -0.97 2.44
C TRP A 179 -3.19 -0.73 3.95
N ARG A 180 -2.20 -1.29 4.67
CA ARG A 180 -2.08 -1.09 6.13
C ARG A 180 -1.83 0.37 6.49
N SER A 181 -0.89 1.02 5.82
CA SER A 181 -0.58 2.44 6.04
C SER A 181 -1.78 3.32 5.72
N HIS A 182 -2.54 3.01 4.66
CA HIS A 182 -3.75 3.76 4.34
C HIS A 182 -4.85 3.58 5.40
N LYS A 183 -5.07 2.36 5.90
CA LYS A 183 -6.00 2.14 7.02
C LYS A 183 -5.63 2.93 8.26
N LEU A 184 -4.34 2.94 8.62
CA LEU A 184 -3.85 3.74 9.74
C LEU A 184 -4.02 5.24 9.46
N GLN A 185 -3.77 5.70 8.24
CA GLN A 185 -3.98 7.09 7.83
C GLN A 185 -5.44 7.55 8.05
N LEU A 186 -6.41 6.70 7.69
CA LEU A 186 -7.84 6.99 7.90
C LEU A 186 -8.20 7.11 9.39
N LEU A 187 -7.61 6.25 10.23
CA LEU A 187 -7.83 6.32 11.68
C LEU A 187 -7.16 7.54 12.28
N THR A 188 -5.91 7.83 11.91
CA THR A 188 -5.15 8.94 12.46
C THR A 188 -5.71 10.30 12.06
N ILE A 189 -6.23 10.46 10.83
CA ILE A 189 -6.86 11.72 10.42
C ILE A 189 -8.17 11.97 11.16
N PHE A 190 -8.95 10.90 11.39
CA PHE A 190 -10.18 10.99 12.18
C PHE A 190 -9.86 11.45 13.62
N PHE A 191 -8.86 10.82 14.27
CA PHE A 191 -8.43 11.23 15.59
C PHE A 191 -7.86 12.65 15.62
N ALA A 192 -7.11 13.07 14.60
CA ALA A 192 -6.58 14.42 14.52
C ALA A 192 -7.69 15.48 14.54
N VAL A 193 -8.77 15.24 13.78
CA VAL A 193 -9.95 16.12 13.75
C VAL A 193 -10.68 16.10 15.09
N VAL A 194 -10.88 14.93 15.71
CA VAL A 194 -11.54 14.82 17.02
C VAL A 194 -10.74 15.56 18.10
N PHE A 195 -9.42 15.39 18.16
CA PHE A 195 -8.59 16.09 19.13
C PHE A 195 -8.62 17.61 18.92
N TYR A 196 -8.63 18.07 17.66
CA TYR A 196 -8.81 19.50 17.40
C TYR A 196 -10.19 20.01 17.84
N GLY A 197 -11.26 19.22 17.65
CA GLY A 197 -12.59 19.61 18.13
C GLY A 197 -12.71 19.68 19.66
N LEU A 198 -11.80 19.01 20.38
CA LEU A 198 -11.72 19.03 21.85
C LEU A 198 -10.75 20.11 22.39
N SER A 199 -9.94 20.73 21.52
CA SER A 199 -9.00 21.80 21.90
C SER A 199 -9.68 23.16 21.85
#